data_AF-A0A6B3H277-F1
#
_entry.id   AF-A0A6B3H277-F1
#
_cell.length_a   1.000
_cell.length_b   1.000
_cell.length_c   1.000
_cell.angle_alpha   90.00
_cell.angle_beta   90.00
_cell.angle_gamma   90.00
#
_symmetry.space_group_name_H-M   'P 1'
#
loop_
_entity.id
_entity.type
_entity.pdbx_description
1 polymer ?
#
loop_
_entity_poly.entity_id
_entity_poly.type
_entity_poly.pdbx_seq_one_letter_code
_entity_poly.pdbx_strand_id
1 'polypeptide(L)'
;LVVTRGLDSVTVDPVARTATIGAGATWGAVTAAAAPHGLAPLNGSSPSVGAVSYTLGGGLGILARQFGYAADQVRALEVVTADGTR
;
A
#
# COMPACT_ATOMS: atom_id res chain seq x y z
N LEU A 1 11.43 0.14 19.37
CA LEU A 1 10.55 -0.16 18.20
C LEU A 1 10.38 1.11 17.41
N VAL A 2 10.56 1.07 16.09
CA VAL A 2 10.15 2.17 15.19
C VAL A 2 8.66 1.99 14.93
N VAL A 3 7.82 2.86 15.48
CA VAL A 3 6.36 2.75 15.35
C VAL A 3 5.89 3.73 14.27
N THR A 4 5.40 3.20 13.15
CA THR A 4 4.99 3.99 11.98
C THR A 4 3.50 4.27 11.90
N ARG A 5 2.69 3.85 12.89
CA ARG A 5 1.22 3.95 12.85
C ARG A 5 0.71 5.35 12.52
N GLY A 6 1.38 6.41 12.99
CA GLY A 6 0.98 7.80 12.72
C GLY A 6 1.35 8.32 11.33
N LEU A 7 2.04 7.52 10.50
CA LEU A 7 2.36 7.84 9.11
C LEU A 7 1.31 7.19 8.19
N ASP A 8 0.03 7.52 8.38
CA ASP A 8 -1.11 6.85 7.75
C ASP A 8 -1.71 7.60 6.55
N SER A 9 -0.99 8.58 6.01
CA SER A 9 -1.41 9.34 4.83
C SER A 9 -1.70 8.43 3.64
N VAL A 10 -2.79 8.71 2.92
CA VAL A 10 -3.15 8.04 1.67
C VAL A 10 -3.54 9.10 0.65
N THR A 11 -2.94 9.05 -0.55
CA THR A 11 -3.30 9.91 -1.68
C THR A 11 -3.44 9.05 -2.92
N VAL A 12 -4.54 9.23 -3.65
CA VAL A 12 -4.85 8.49 -4.88
C VAL A 12 -4.84 9.44 -6.06
N ASP A 13 -4.08 9.09 -7.10
CA ASP A 13 -4.18 9.70 -8.42
C ASP A 13 -5.08 8.80 -9.29
N PRO A 14 -6.32 9.24 -9.61
CA PRO A 14 -7.24 8.44 -10.39
C PRO A 14 -6.87 8.36 -11.87
N VAL A 15 -6.11 9.33 -12.40
CA VAL A 15 -5.69 9.37 -13.81
C VAL A 15 -4.52 8.42 -14.01
N ALA A 16 -3.48 8.53 -13.17
CA ALA A 16 -2.32 7.62 -13.21
C ALA A 16 -2.61 6.23 -12.62
N ARG A 17 -3.76 6.08 -11.94
CA ARG A 17 -4.23 4.88 -11.24
C ARG A 17 -3.19 4.39 -10.22
N THR A 18 -2.73 5.30 -9.37
CA THR A 18 -1.72 5.04 -8.34
C THR A 18 -2.14 5.54 -6.98
N ALA A 19 -1.67 4.87 -5.94
CA ALA A 19 -1.74 5.35 -4.57
C ALA A 19 -0.34 5.61 -4.02
N THR A 20 -0.14 6.76 -3.38
CA THR A 20 1.00 7.02 -2.49
C THR A 20 0.51 6.85 -1.07
N ILE A 21 1.17 5.99 -0.30
CA ILE A 21 0.73 5.57 1.02
C ILE A 21 1.86 5.71 2.04
N GLY A 22 1.53 6.17 3.24
CA GLY A 22 2.47 6.23 4.35
C GLY A 22 2.73 4.85 4.96
N ALA A 23 3.84 4.74 5.70
CA ALA A 23 4.31 3.49 6.32
C ALA A 23 3.36 2.89 7.38
N GLY A 24 2.38 3.66 7.86
CA GLY A 24 1.34 3.23 8.80
C GLY A 24 -0.01 2.93 8.15
N ALA A 25 -0.18 3.16 6.85
CA ALA A 25 -1.46 3.00 6.17
C ALA A 25 -1.94 1.54 6.20
N THR A 26 -3.25 1.35 6.35
CA THR A 26 -3.91 0.03 6.28
C THR A 26 -4.58 -0.15 4.92
N TRP A 27 -4.77 -1.39 4.48
CA TRP A 27 -5.49 -1.64 3.23
C TRP A 27 -6.94 -1.14 3.28
N GLY A 28 -7.58 -1.12 4.45
CA GLY A 28 -8.91 -0.51 4.62
C GLY A 28 -8.93 0.97 4.25
N ALA A 29 -7.92 1.74 4.72
CA ALA A 29 -7.80 3.16 4.38
C ALA A 29 -7.51 3.37 2.89
N VAL A 30 -6.64 2.55 2.30
CA VAL A 30 -6.30 2.64 0.87
C VAL A 30 -7.50 2.28 -0.02
N THR A 31 -8.23 1.22 0.32
CA THR A 31 -9.46 0.84 -0.39
C THR A 31 -10.52 1.92 -0.28
N ALA A 32 -10.73 2.51 0.90
CA ALA A 32 -11.69 3.60 1.09
C ALA A 32 -11.34 4.84 0.27
N ALA A 33 -10.05 5.18 0.15
CA ALA A 33 -9.59 6.29 -0.68
C ALA A 33 -9.70 6.02 -2.19
N ALA A 34 -9.50 4.77 -2.63
CA ALA A 34 -9.56 4.38 -4.03
C ALA A 34 -11.00 4.20 -4.56
N ALA A 35 -11.93 3.77 -3.71
CA ALA A 35 -13.30 3.41 -4.09
C ALA A 35 -14.08 4.55 -4.79
N PRO A 36 -14.03 5.83 -4.35
CA PRO A 36 -14.70 6.94 -5.04
C PRO A 36 -14.28 7.13 -6.51
N HIS A 37 -13.11 6.61 -6.88
CA HIS A 37 -12.56 6.69 -8.24
C HIS A 37 -12.82 5.42 -9.07
N GLY A 38 -13.59 4.45 -8.54
CA GLY A 38 -13.80 3.16 -9.19
C GLY A 38 -12.52 2.29 -9.26
N LEU A 39 -11.55 2.56 -8.39
CA LEU A 39 -10.30 1.83 -8.31
C LEU A 39 -10.28 0.88 -7.11
N ALA A 40 -9.52 -0.20 -7.24
CA ALA A 40 -9.27 -1.16 -6.16
C ALA A 40 -7.77 -1.41 -6.03
N PRO A 41 -7.23 -1.47 -4.79
CA PRO A 41 -5.85 -1.90 -4.58
C PRO A 41 -5.71 -3.42 -4.70
N LEU A 42 -4.47 -3.91 -4.77
CA LEU A 42 -4.14 -5.35 -4.67
C LEU A 42 -4.00 -5.78 -3.21
N ASN A 43 -5.07 -5.65 -2.43
CA ASN A 43 -5.07 -5.98 -1.01
C ASN A 43 -5.36 -7.46 -0.71
N GLY A 44 -5.02 -7.88 0.52
CA GLY A 44 -5.51 -9.12 1.11
C GLY A 44 -6.96 -9.02 1.60
N SER A 45 -7.49 -10.09 2.19
CA SER A 45 -8.89 -10.14 2.62
C SER A 45 -9.24 -9.30 3.86
N SER A 46 -8.24 -8.94 4.69
CA SER A 46 -8.46 -8.18 5.93
C SER A 46 -8.14 -6.69 5.75
N PRO A 47 -9.07 -5.77 6.08
CA PRO A 47 -8.86 -4.33 5.95
C PRO A 47 -7.90 -3.76 7.00
N SER A 48 -7.68 -4.45 8.13
CA SER A 48 -6.81 -3.97 9.21
C SER A 48 -5.31 -4.21 8.93
N VAL A 49 -4.98 -4.98 7.90
CA VAL A 49 -3.59 -5.30 7.55
C VAL A 49 -2.87 -4.04 7.07
N GLY A 50 -1.67 -3.83 7.59
CA GLY A 50 -0.78 -2.75 7.13
C GLY A 50 -0.42 -2.94 5.66
N ALA A 51 -0.64 -1.90 4.86
CA ALA A 51 -0.46 -1.97 3.42
C ALA A 51 1.02 -2.11 3.04
N VAL A 52 1.92 -1.37 3.71
CA VAL A 52 3.36 -1.44 3.42
C VAL A 52 3.96 -2.79 3.80
N SER A 53 3.70 -3.31 4.99
CA SER A 53 4.25 -4.61 5.40
C SER A 53 3.73 -5.77 4.56
N TYR A 54 2.44 -5.75 4.20
CA TYR A 54 1.86 -6.72 3.28
C TYR A 54 2.54 -6.71 1.91
N THR A 55 2.71 -5.52 1.32
CA THR A 55 3.34 -5.35 0.00
C THR A 55 4.80 -5.77 0.03
N LEU A 56 5.59 -5.36 1.03
CA LEU A 56 7.00 -5.75 1.14
C LEU A 56 7.19 -7.25 1.41
N GLY A 57 6.20 -7.92 2.00
CA GLY A 57 6.15 -9.38 2.12
C GLY A 57 5.69 -10.11 0.85
N GLY A 58 5.51 -9.39 -0.26
CA GLY A 58 4.97 -9.89 -1.53
C GLY A 58 3.52 -9.46 -1.74
N GLY A 59 2.63 -9.84 -0.83
CA GLY A 59 1.23 -9.42 -0.89
C GLY A 59 0.41 -10.20 -1.92
N LEU A 60 0.04 -11.43 -1.58
CA LEU A 60 -0.83 -12.28 -2.40
C LEU A 60 -2.30 -12.11 -1.98
N GLY A 61 -3.16 -11.73 -2.92
CA GLY A 61 -4.58 -11.46 -2.68
C GLY A 61 -5.48 -12.08 -3.75
N ILE A 62 -6.80 -11.88 -3.65
CA ILE A 62 -7.77 -12.48 -4.58
C ILE A 62 -7.56 -12.05 -6.03
N LEU A 63 -7.05 -10.83 -6.23
CA LEU A 63 -6.75 -10.24 -7.53
C LEU A 63 -5.42 -10.73 -8.12
N ALA A 64 -4.61 -11.48 -7.36
CA ALA A 64 -3.25 -11.82 -7.78
C ALA A 64 -3.17 -12.75 -8.99
N ARG A 65 -4.19 -13.57 -9.22
CA ARG A 65 -4.27 -14.41 -10.44
C ARG A 65 -4.28 -13.58 -11.73
N GLN A 66 -4.81 -12.35 -11.66
CA GLN A 66 -4.90 -11.44 -12.80
C GLN A 66 -3.77 -10.41 -12.79
N PHE A 67 -3.36 -9.91 -11.63
CA PHE A 67 -2.47 -8.75 -11.53
C PHE A 67 -1.11 -9.03 -10.85
N GLY A 68 -0.84 -10.28 -10.46
CA GLY A 68 0.39 -10.64 -9.75
C GLY A 68 0.38 -10.26 -8.27
N TYR A 69 1.56 -10.28 -7.66
CA TYR A 69 1.74 -9.87 -6.26
C TYR A 69 1.58 -8.35 -6.13
N ALA A 70 1.13 -7.86 -4.97
CA ALA A 70 1.10 -6.42 -4.70
C ALA A 70 2.48 -5.77 -4.85
N ALA A 71 3.54 -6.50 -4.49
CA ALA A 71 4.94 -6.11 -4.68
C ALA A 71 5.28 -5.82 -6.15
N ASP A 72 4.71 -6.56 -7.10
CA ASP A 72 4.97 -6.41 -8.54
C ASP A 72 4.44 -5.07 -9.08
N GLN A 73 3.54 -4.41 -8.34
CA GLN A 73 2.92 -3.14 -8.72
C GLN A 73 3.55 -1.92 -8.02
N VAL A 74 4.63 -2.10 -7.25
CA VAL A 74 5.34 -0.98 -6.60
C VAL A 74 6.12 -0.18 -7.64
N ARG A 75 5.85 1.12 -7.72
CA ARG A 75 6.56 2.03 -8.64
C ARG A 75 7.77 2.72 -8.00
N ALA A 76 7.69 3.02 -6.71
CA ALA A 76 8.75 3.69 -5.95
C ALA A 76 8.57 3.44 -4.45
N LEU A 77 9.66 3.56 -3.70
CA LEU A 77 9.70 3.51 -2.25
C LEU A 77 10.59 4.64 -1.75
N GLU A 78 10.15 5.31 -0.69
CA GLU A 78 10.97 6.19 0.12
C GLU A 78 11.39 5.41 1.38
N VAL A 79 12.68 5.26 1.61
CA VAL A 79 13.22 4.32 2.60
C VAL A 79 14.22 5.04 3.48
N VAL A 80 14.17 4.82 4.80
CA VAL A 80 15.27 5.22 5.68
C VAL A 80 16.18 4.01 5.86
N THR A 81 17.46 4.14 5.48
CA THR A 81 18.46 3.09 5.59
C THR A 81 19.04 3.00 7.01
N ALA A 82 19.82 1.95 7.28
CA ALA A 82 20.33 1.66 8.62
C ALA A 82 21.24 2.75 9.20
N ASP A 83 21.85 3.57 8.34
CA ASP A 83 22.67 4.73 8.71
C ASP A 83 21.84 6.01 8.95
N GLY A 84 20.52 5.94 8.82
CA GLY A 84 19.61 7.07 9.02
C GLY A 84 19.47 7.99 7.81
N THR A 85 19.98 7.60 6.64
CA THR A 85 19.81 8.35 5.39
C THR A 85 18.55 7.93 4.64
N ARG A 86 18.09 8.76 3.69
CA ARG A 86 16.87 8.59 2.87
C ARG A 86 17.23 8.12 1.46
#